data_AF-A0A973P3X9-F1
#
_entry.id   AF-A0A973P3X9-F1
#
_cell.length_a   1.000
_cell.length_b   1.000
_cell.length_c   1.000
_cell.angle_alpha   90.00
_cell.angle_beta   90.00
_cell.angle_gamma   90.00
#
_symmetry.space_group_name_H-M   'P 1'
#
loop_
_entity.id
_entity.type
_entity.pdbx_description
1 polymer ?
#
loop_
_entity_poly.entity_id
_entity_poly.type
_entity_poly.pdbx_seq_one_letter_code
_entity_poly.pdbx_strand_id
1 'polypeptide(L)'
;MSALFHRWPKRVTAAVSAAALILAGLATWLLSATASPPTPQAVPSTVYTGPGFDPCSAPDSASMDAWLASPYRGIGIYLGGLRYAPGCKEGNTATLTKEWVGRQAYNGWRFLPLYVGSQAQYKDGQGNYQSDFDTLTADTAFQLGSREADDAASLARALGFPPSSVVYDDMENYDPRYTPLVLAYSQGWTQELHRAGFRSGWYSSSGSGIKDQAGAYGPGSPDVVDVANWNNTNTTDDPSLKPSQWANHQRIHQTQGGHEESYGGVSLNIDTDWFDVGQASRATVERLAGYDRDLTAVLASVRTFDCHGCGNAGHDQAKAAVLSRDDTFADALGGSALAAQADGPLLLTSPGAMNQASLNELRRILWPGSTVYLLGGPKALSPAIEHAVAAAGFVPRRIAGADRFETAVGIAKAISPHGAPSSVLIATGADFPDALAAGAAAGAIGISAQTIAPGAAASQPGDVSHNGAVVVLSDGSQLPAASLGYLAGMDPTATKMYGVGGKAVAAVHTAFPSWQNWVTFTPLFGADRFGTAVAVAQRFSYLPTSVVVASGANWPDALSGGAMAAHRGVPLLLTDPKVLPGATGYYLGAKNNPITTATLVGGTAAITVGSAGALGDAFSYPGQWDLTTVR
;
A
#
# COMPACT_ATOMS: atom_id res chain seq x y z
N MET A 1 71.98 0.31 4.50
CA MET A 1 71.60 -1.12 4.50
C MET A 1 71.11 -1.48 5.90
N SER A 2 69.97 -2.18 5.98
CA SER A 2 69.43 -2.98 7.09
C SER A 2 70.46 -3.52 8.10
N ALA A 3 70.19 -3.79 9.38
CA ALA A 3 69.04 -3.64 10.29
C ALA A 3 69.50 -4.06 11.72
N LEU A 4 68.57 -4.02 12.70
CA LEU A 4 68.55 -4.80 13.97
C LEU A 4 69.51 -4.28 15.09
N PHE A 5 69.21 -4.26 16.40
CA PHE A 5 68.15 -4.84 17.25
C PHE A 5 68.27 -4.26 18.69
N HIS A 6 67.18 -4.35 19.47
CA HIS A 6 67.09 -4.58 20.95
C HIS A 6 66.40 -3.58 21.90
N ARG A 7 65.71 -4.22 22.87
CA ARG A 7 64.53 -3.90 23.69
C ARG A 7 64.80 -3.10 24.99
N TRP A 8 64.00 -2.06 25.29
CA TRP A 8 62.96 -1.87 26.36
C TRP A 8 63.39 -1.38 27.77
N PRO A 9 62.54 -0.60 28.49
CA PRO A 9 62.98 0.46 29.43
C PRO A 9 62.50 0.31 30.90
N LYS A 10 63.03 1.15 31.80
CA LYS A 10 62.46 1.47 33.12
C LYS A 10 62.37 2.98 33.36
N ARG A 11 61.27 3.37 34.01
CA ARG A 11 60.71 4.70 34.36
C ARG A 11 61.63 5.47 35.35
N VAL A 12 61.47 6.79 35.60
CA VAL A 12 60.55 7.35 36.63
C VAL A 12 60.61 8.91 36.69
N THR A 13 59.43 9.52 36.89
CA THR A 13 59.01 10.82 37.50
C THR A 13 59.39 12.21 36.95
N ALA A 14 58.36 12.97 36.56
CA ALA A 14 57.95 14.25 37.17
C ALA A 14 56.55 14.68 36.67
N ALA A 15 55.55 14.82 37.57
CA ALA A 15 54.38 15.71 37.44
C ALA A 15 53.30 15.35 38.49
N VAL A 16 53.50 15.74 39.74
CA VAL A 16 52.44 15.79 40.76
C VAL A 16 52.58 17.13 41.47
N SER A 17 51.78 18.12 41.10
CA SER A 17 51.49 19.35 41.90
C SER A 17 50.40 20.27 41.32
N ALA A 18 49.82 20.01 40.14
CA ALA A 18 48.82 20.91 39.54
C ALA A 18 47.34 20.49 39.74
N ALA A 19 47.04 19.32 40.31
CA ALA A 19 45.68 18.77 40.29
C ALA A 19 44.82 19.07 41.53
N ALA A 20 45.36 19.68 42.59
CA ALA A 20 44.65 19.79 43.88
C ALA A 20 43.85 21.09 44.09
N LEU A 21 43.95 22.08 43.19
CA LEU A 21 43.26 23.38 43.33
C LEU A 21 42.06 23.57 42.37
N ILE A 22 41.76 22.59 41.51
CA ILE A 22 40.60 22.65 40.60
C ILE A 22 39.37 21.90 41.18
N LEU A 23 39.56 21.08 42.23
CA LEU A 23 38.50 20.22 42.77
C LEU A 23 37.64 20.85 43.89
N ALA A 24 37.96 22.06 44.38
CA ALA A 24 37.13 22.75 45.38
C ALA A 24 36.13 23.76 44.77
N GLY A 25 36.28 24.13 43.49
CA GLY A 25 35.39 25.07 42.79
C GLY A 25 34.22 24.41 42.04
N LEU A 26 34.20 23.08 41.95
CA LEU A 26 33.17 22.31 41.22
C LEU A 26 32.08 21.74 42.13
N ALA A 27 32.21 21.87 43.46
CA ALA A 27 31.27 21.27 44.42
C ALA A 27 30.10 22.19 44.83
N THR A 28 30.05 23.44 44.38
CA THR A 28 28.95 24.39 44.70
C THR A 28 28.03 24.75 43.52
N TRP A 29 28.12 24.04 42.39
CA TRP A 29 27.21 24.21 41.24
C TRP A 29 26.29 23.00 40.99
N LEU A 30 26.20 22.06 41.93
CA LEU A 30 25.38 20.84 41.77
C LEU A 30 24.04 20.85 42.52
N LEU A 31 23.61 21.99 43.06
CA LEU A 31 22.32 22.14 43.76
C LEU A 31 21.63 23.43 43.33
N SER A 32 21.12 23.49 42.09
CA SER A 32 19.95 24.29 41.66
C SER A 32 19.76 24.19 40.14
N ALA A 33 19.34 23.02 39.67
CA ALA A 33 18.64 22.90 38.41
C ALA A 33 17.74 21.68 38.51
N THR A 34 16.62 21.82 39.21
CA THR A 34 15.47 20.97 38.93
C THR A 34 15.03 21.33 37.50
N ALA A 35 15.62 20.68 36.50
CA ALA A 35 15.05 20.69 35.16
C ALA A 35 13.62 20.19 35.33
N SER A 36 12.64 21.05 35.01
CA SER A 36 11.24 20.64 34.94
C SER A 36 11.16 19.36 34.10
N PRO A 37 10.35 18.36 34.49
CA PRO A 37 10.17 17.18 33.67
C PRO A 37 9.78 17.60 32.24
N PRO A 38 10.29 16.95 31.19
CA PRO A 38 9.92 17.29 29.83
C PRO A 38 8.39 17.22 29.71
N THR A 39 7.79 18.29 29.21
CA THR A 39 6.35 18.35 28.95
C THR A 39 5.96 17.15 28.08
N PRO A 40 4.91 16.38 28.43
CA PRO A 40 4.47 15.28 27.58
C PRO A 40 4.18 15.78 26.16
N GLN A 41 4.89 15.25 25.16
CA GLN A 41 4.61 15.53 23.76
C GLN A 41 3.67 14.45 23.23
N ALA A 42 2.47 14.85 22.80
CA ALA A 42 1.56 13.96 22.09
C ALA A 42 1.77 14.07 20.58
N VAL A 43 1.40 13.01 19.85
CA VAL A 43 1.38 13.04 18.39
C VAL A 43 0.19 13.90 17.93
N PRO A 44 0.40 14.94 17.12
CA PRO A 44 -0.70 15.77 16.63
C PRO A 44 -1.61 14.99 15.68
N SER A 45 -2.88 15.38 15.64
CA SER A 45 -3.91 14.72 14.82
C SER A 45 -4.75 15.75 14.09
N THR A 46 -5.06 15.44 12.84
CA THR A 46 -5.97 16.20 11.95
C THR A 46 -7.37 15.58 11.90
N VAL A 47 -7.60 14.50 12.67
CA VAL A 47 -8.88 13.79 12.75
C VAL A 47 -9.70 14.42 13.87
N TYR A 48 -10.83 15.01 13.49
CA TYR A 48 -11.71 15.71 14.41
C TYR A 48 -13.07 15.98 13.79
N THR A 49 -14.11 15.92 14.62
CA THR A 49 -15.46 16.38 14.29
C THR A 49 -15.90 17.35 15.38
N GLY A 50 -16.36 18.53 14.99
CA GLY A 50 -16.82 19.56 15.91
C GLY A 50 -16.24 20.95 15.63
N PRO A 51 -16.40 21.90 16.56
CA PRO A 51 -16.01 23.28 16.34
C PRO A 51 -14.49 23.44 16.36
N GLY A 52 -13.96 24.19 15.40
CA GLY A 52 -12.60 24.69 15.37
C GLY A 52 -12.54 26.14 14.93
N PHE A 53 -11.33 26.66 14.81
CA PHE A 53 -11.08 28.01 14.33
C PHE A 53 -9.69 28.09 13.73
N ASP A 54 -9.44 29.06 12.87
CA ASP A 54 -8.09 29.37 12.42
C ASP A 54 -7.75 30.85 12.67
N PRO A 55 -6.73 31.14 13.50
CA PRO A 55 -6.21 32.48 13.66
C PRO A 55 -5.09 32.74 12.66
N CYS A 56 -4.92 34.00 12.27
CA CYS A 56 -3.83 34.48 11.40
C CYS A 56 -2.41 34.02 11.83
N SER A 57 -2.17 33.73 13.12
CA SER A 57 -0.91 33.10 13.56
C SER A 57 -1.12 32.17 14.74
N ALA A 58 -0.27 31.14 14.89
CA ALA A 58 -0.33 30.23 16.02
C ALA A 58 -0.23 31.01 17.35
N PRO A 59 -1.26 30.96 18.21
CA PRO A 59 -1.24 31.67 19.49
C PRO A 59 -0.18 31.09 20.43
N ASP A 60 0.31 31.90 21.37
CA ASP A 60 1.23 31.39 22.38
C ASP A 60 0.54 30.32 23.27
N SER A 61 1.36 29.52 23.96
CA SER A 61 0.88 28.43 24.79
C SER A 61 -0.02 28.87 25.95
N ALA A 62 0.15 30.09 26.48
CA ALA A 62 -0.69 30.61 27.56
C ALA A 62 -2.09 30.98 27.05
N SER A 63 -2.14 31.57 25.86
CA SER A 63 -3.37 31.88 25.13
C SER A 63 -4.14 30.60 24.80
N MET A 64 -3.45 29.57 24.31
CA MET A 64 -4.03 28.24 24.05
C MET A 64 -4.58 27.59 25.32
N ASP A 65 -3.88 27.72 26.46
CA ASP A 65 -4.37 27.20 27.75
C ASP A 65 -5.64 27.92 28.22
N ALA A 66 -5.69 29.26 28.08
CA ALA A 66 -6.87 30.06 28.40
C ALA A 66 -8.06 29.68 27.52
N TRP A 67 -7.80 29.42 26.24
CA TRP A 67 -8.79 29.03 25.23
C TRP A 67 -9.31 27.61 25.37
N LEU A 68 -8.79 26.78 26.26
CA LEU A 68 -9.44 25.51 26.64
C LEU A 68 -10.84 25.74 27.26
N ALA A 69 -11.12 26.96 27.75
CA ALA A 69 -12.44 27.38 28.20
C ALA A 69 -13.46 27.61 27.05
N SER A 70 -13.00 27.67 25.80
CA SER A 70 -13.83 27.79 24.60
C SER A 70 -14.49 26.45 24.23
N PRO A 71 -15.53 26.44 23.38
CA PRO A 71 -16.10 25.21 22.83
C PRO A 71 -15.18 24.53 21.81
N TYR A 72 -14.17 25.22 21.29
CA TYR A 72 -13.32 24.77 20.20
C TYR A 72 -12.32 23.69 20.62
N ARG A 73 -12.07 22.70 19.76
CA ARG A 73 -10.91 21.78 19.88
C ARG A 73 -10.17 21.54 18.57
N GLY A 74 -10.63 22.12 17.46
CA GLY A 74 -9.87 22.27 16.22
C GLY A 74 -9.15 23.62 16.18
N ILE A 75 -7.92 23.65 15.66
CA ILE A 75 -7.17 24.89 15.39
C ILE A 75 -6.46 24.83 14.03
N GLY A 76 -6.65 25.84 13.19
CA GLY A 76 -5.86 26.07 12.00
C GLY A 76 -4.48 26.63 12.30
N ILE A 77 -3.46 26.13 11.60
CA ILE A 77 -2.08 26.59 11.70
C ILE A 77 -1.46 26.68 10.31
N TYR A 78 -0.74 27.77 10.04
CA TYR A 78 -0.15 27.98 8.71
C TYR A 78 1.30 27.47 8.64
N LEU A 79 1.53 26.31 8.05
CA LEU A 79 2.83 25.64 8.04
C LEU A 79 3.91 26.41 7.29
N GLY A 80 3.53 26.99 6.15
CA GLY A 80 4.45 27.60 5.21
C GLY A 80 3.73 28.29 4.05
N GLY A 81 4.53 28.72 3.08
CA GLY A 81 4.04 29.36 1.86
C GLY A 81 4.55 30.79 1.65
N LEU A 82 4.25 31.30 0.45
CA LEU A 82 4.74 32.58 -0.05
C LEU A 82 3.76 33.73 0.21
N ARG A 83 2.46 33.45 0.38
CA ARG A 83 1.38 34.45 0.23
C ARG A 83 0.57 34.74 1.50
N TYR A 84 1.17 34.54 2.67
CA TYR A 84 0.58 34.93 3.96
C TYR A 84 -0.02 36.33 3.95
N ALA A 85 -1.17 36.50 4.61
CA ALA A 85 -1.70 37.82 4.90
C ALA A 85 -0.71 38.65 5.75
N PRO A 86 -0.66 39.99 5.58
CA PRO A 86 0.31 40.83 6.28
C PRO A 86 0.26 40.66 7.81
N GLY A 87 1.42 40.38 8.42
CA GLY A 87 1.57 40.20 9.86
C GLY A 87 1.32 38.76 10.38
N CYS A 88 0.73 37.89 9.56
CA CYS A 88 0.48 36.48 9.93
C CYS A 88 1.77 35.66 9.99
N LYS A 89 2.69 35.90 9.06
CA LYS A 89 3.91 35.09 8.91
C LYS A 89 4.88 35.25 10.08
N GLU A 90 5.12 36.48 10.53
CA GLU A 90 6.07 36.77 11.61
C GLU A 90 5.60 36.19 12.95
N GLY A 91 4.32 36.36 13.29
CA GLY A 91 3.76 35.81 14.52
C GLY A 91 3.77 34.28 14.54
N ASN A 92 3.53 33.67 13.39
CA ASN A 92 3.44 32.23 13.28
C ASN A 92 4.81 31.54 13.30
N THR A 93 5.80 32.09 12.59
CA THR A 93 7.18 31.57 12.59
C THR A 93 7.87 31.69 13.96
N ALA A 94 7.46 32.64 14.80
CA ALA A 94 7.99 32.80 16.16
C ALA A 94 7.47 31.73 17.14
N THR A 95 6.26 31.22 16.93
CA THR A 95 5.54 30.39 17.92
C THR A 95 5.38 28.93 17.48
N LEU A 96 5.21 28.68 16.18
CA LEU A 96 4.91 27.36 15.65
C LEU A 96 6.16 26.47 15.60
N THR A 97 6.35 25.68 16.65
CA THR A 97 7.43 24.68 16.77
C THR A 97 6.86 23.29 16.99
N LYS A 98 7.69 22.25 16.78
CA LYS A 98 7.32 20.87 17.09
C LYS A 98 6.92 20.70 18.56
N GLU A 99 7.61 21.39 19.46
CA GLU A 99 7.33 21.39 20.90
C GLU A 99 5.96 22.00 21.20
N TRP A 100 5.63 23.12 20.54
CA TRP A 100 4.33 23.77 20.67
C TRP A 100 3.21 22.85 20.15
N VAL A 101 3.39 22.27 18.96
CA VAL A 101 2.41 21.35 18.35
C VAL A 101 2.18 20.13 19.26
N GLY A 102 3.25 19.52 19.75
CA GLY A 102 3.17 18.37 20.65
C GLY A 102 2.48 18.68 21.99
N ARG A 103 2.67 19.91 22.52
CA ARG A 103 2.00 20.38 23.74
C ARG A 103 0.52 20.63 23.49
N GLN A 104 0.14 21.30 22.41
CA GLN A 104 -1.27 21.56 22.14
C GLN A 104 -2.01 20.26 21.83
N ALA A 105 -1.38 19.33 21.11
CA ALA A 105 -1.91 17.98 20.90
C ALA A 105 -2.18 17.27 22.23
N TYR A 106 -1.25 17.36 23.20
CA TYR A 106 -1.40 16.78 24.53
C TYR A 106 -2.56 17.41 25.31
N ASN A 107 -2.77 18.72 25.16
CA ASN A 107 -3.88 19.46 25.75
C ASN A 107 -5.24 19.21 25.06
N GLY A 108 -5.28 18.34 24.05
CA GLY A 108 -6.51 17.90 23.40
C GLY A 108 -6.87 18.66 22.13
N TRP A 109 -6.00 19.55 21.64
CA TRP A 109 -6.20 20.24 20.36
C TRP A 109 -6.01 19.29 19.16
N ARG A 110 -6.73 19.59 18.08
CA ARG A 110 -6.66 18.95 16.76
C ARG A 110 -6.38 20.02 15.72
N PHE A 111 -5.74 19.65 14.62
CA PHE A 111 -5.10 20.64 13.75
C PHE A 111 -5.68 20.65 12.34
N LEU A 112 -5.73 21.84 11.76
CA LEU A 112 -5.91 22.13 10.34
C LEU A 112 -4.60 22.73 9.80
N PRO A 113 -3.68 21.93 9.27
CA PRO A 113 -2.40 22.40 8.76
C PRO A 113 -2.56 23.03 7.37
N LEU A 114 -2.48 24.36 7.29
CA LEU A 114 -2.69 25.16 6.07
C LEU A 114 -1.34 25.54 5.44
N TYR A 115 -1.28 25.58 4.12
CA TYR A 115 -0.13 26.03 3.34
C TYR A 115 -0.58 27.12 2.37
N VAL A 116 -0.07 28.34 2.56
CA VAL A 116 -0.48 29.52 1.76
C VAL A 116 0.46 29.68 0.57
N GLY A 117 0.28 28.76 -0.38
CA GLY A 117 1.09 28.62 -1.57
C GLY A 117 0.92 29.72 -2.61
N SER A 118 1.36 29.43 -3.83
CA SER A 118 1.13 30.29 -5.00
C SER A 118 -0.37 30.52 -5.23
N GLN A 119 -0.76 31.77 -5.53
CA GLN A 119 -2.17 32.12 -5.66
C GLN A 119 -2.56 32.41 -7.10
N ALA A 120 -3.67 31.83 -7.55
CA ALA A 120 -4.25 32.12 -8.86
C ALA A 120 -4.71 33.57 -8.97
N GLN A 121 -5.11 34.18 -7.85
CA GLN A 121 -5.38 35.59 -7.77
C GLN A 121 -5.21 36.09 -6.34
N TYR A 122 -4.49 37.19 -6.15
CA TYR A 122 -4.33 37.85 -4.85
C TYR A 122 -4.24 39.37 -5.04
N LYS A 123 -4.43 40.14 -3.96
CA LYS A 123 -4.25 41.61 -3.98
C LYS A 123 -2.86 41.98 -3.49
N ASP A 124 -2.18 42.87 -4.21
CA ASP A 124 -0.94 43.48 -3.73
C ASP A 124 -1.19 44.50 -2.61
N GLY A 125 -0.12 45.07 -2.04
CA GLY A 125 -0.20 46.08 -0.97
C GLY A 125 -0.89 47.39 -1.40
N GLN A 126 -1.19 47.57 -2.68
CA GLN A 126 -1.94 48.69 -3.23
C GLN A 126 -3.40 48.31 -3.58
N GLY A 127 -3.79 47.05 -3.35
CA GLY A 127 -5.12 46.52 -3.61
C GLY A 127 -5.36 46.09 -5.06
N ASN A 128 -4.34 46.09 -5.93
CA ASN A 128 -4.48 45.62 -7.31
C ASN A 128 -4.39 44.10 -7.37
N TYR A 129 -5.15 43.49 -8.28
CA TYR A 129 -5.07 42.06 -8.49
C TYR A 129 -3.80 41.65 -9.23
N GLN A 130 -3.13 40.64 -8.70
CA GLN A 130 -1.96 39.97 -9.23
C GLN A 130 -2.23 38.46 -9.29
N SER A 131 -1.42 37.72 -10.05
CA SER A 131 -1.52 36.27 -10.16
C SER A 131 -0.14 35.63 -10.30
N ASP A 132 0.08 34.53 -9.57
CA ASP A 132 1.24 33.66 -9.76
C ASP A 132 1.07 32.72 -10.98
N PHE A 133 -0.13 32.68 -11.57
CA PHE A 133 -0.54 31.72 -12.58
C PHE A 133 -0.50 32.29 -14.01
N ASP A 134 -0.34 33.60 -14.18
CA ASP A 134 -0.40 34.30 -15.49
C ASP A 134 0.58 33.77 -16.55
N THR A 135 1.68 33.15 -16.12
CA THR A 135 2.73 32.63 -17.02
C THR A 135 2.74 31.10 -17.11
N LEU A 136 1.82 30.42 -16.43
CA LEU A 136 1.81 28.96 -16.32
C LEU A 136 1.03 28.30 -17.46
N THR A 137 1.45 27.09 -17.79
CA THR A 137 0.66 26.11 -18.53
C THR A 137 0.07 25.10 -17.53
N ALA A 138 -0.85 24.24 -17.98
CA ALA A 138 -1.38 23.18 -17.11
C ALA A 138 -0.25 22.28 -16.56
N ASP A 139 0.73 21.90 -17.39
CA ASP A 139 1.87 21.10 -16.97
C ASP A 139 2.73 21.82 -15.93
N THR A 140 3.05 23.11 -16.13
CA THR A 140 3.88 23.84 -15.17
C THR A 140 3.12 24.19 -13.90
N ALA A 141 1.80 24.36 -13.95
CA ALA A 141 0.93 24.50 -12.79
C ALA A 141 0.88 23.21 -11.96
N PHE A 142 0.72 22.05 -12.61
CA PHE A 142 0.84 20.74 -11.95
C PHE A 142 2.19 20.59 -11.25
N GLN A 143 3.29 20.89 -11.95
CA GLN A 143 4.63 20.80 -11.37
C GLN A 143 4.85 21.80 -10.21
N LEU A 144 4.20 22.96 -10.25
CA LEU A 144 4.22 23.92 -9.15
C LEU A 144 3.50 23.36 -7.93
N GLY A 145 2.29 22.84 -8.10
CA GLY A 145 1.53 22.21 -7.01
C GLY A 145 2.27 21.05 -6.37
N SER A 146 2.94 20.21 -7.17
CA SER A 146 3.81 19.16 -6.62
C SER A 146 4.96 19.73 -5.78
N ARG A 147 5.70 20.73 -6.28
CA ARG A 147 6.82 21.31 -5.50
C ARG A 147 6.37 21.91 -4.16
N GLU A 148 5.23 22.59 -4.15
CA GLU A 148 4.68 23.21 -2.94
C GLU A 148 4.13 22.15 -1.97
N ALA A 149 3.55 21.06 -2.47
CA ALA A 149 3.17 19.91 -1.65
C ALA A 149 4.38 19.21 -1.00
N ASP A 150 5.50 19.06 -1.69
CA ASP A 150 6.73 18.47 -1.11
C ASP A 150 7.31 19.35 0.02
N ASP A 151 7.26 20.67 -0.15
CA ASP A 151 7.62 21.64 0.90
C ASP A 151 6.66 21.56 2.09
N ALA A 152 5.35 21.61 1.85
CA ALA A 152 4.32 21.49 2.88
C ALA A 152 4.44 20.18 3.67
N ALA A 153 4.65 19.05 2.99
CA ALA A 153 4.88 17.75 3.63
C ALA A 153 6.17 17.74 4.46
N SER A 154 7.22 18.43 4.02
CA SER A 154 8.47 18.55 4.76
C SER A 154 8.29 19.37 6.05
N LEU A 155 7.56 20.48 5.98
CA LEU A 155 7.22 21.31 7.13
C LEU A 155 6.30 20.57 8.12
N ALA A 156 5.28 19.87 7.62
CA ALA A 156 4.39 19.06 8.46
C ALA A 156 5.18 17.98 9.24
N ARG A 157 6.12 17.28 8.59
CA ARG A 157 6.99 16.32 9.27
C ARG A 157 7.89 16.98 10.31
N ALA A 158 8.45 18.15 10.00
CA ALA A 158 9.30 18.89 10.93
C ALA A 158 8.54 19.26 12.22
N LEU A 159 7.26 19.59 12.09
CA LEU A 159 6.35 19.89 13.20
C LEU A 159 5.79 18.65 13.90
N GLY A 160 6.12 17.45 13.42
CA GLY A 160 5.77 16.19 14.07
C GLY A 160 4.43 15.58 13.63
N PHE A 161 3.82 16.06 12.54
CA PHE A 161 2.62 15.44 11.98
C PHE A 161 2.91 14.03 11.45
N PRO A 162 2.13 13.02 11.88
CA PRO A 162 2.27 11.68 11.33
C PRO A 162 1.75 11.64 9.87
N PRO A 163 2.34 10.81 8.99
CA PRO A 163 1.70 10.32 7.78
C PRO A 163 0.23 9.95 7.99
N SER A 164 -0.55 10.09 6.92
CA SER A 164 -2.01 10.11 6.89
C SER A 164 -2.67 11.31 7.56
N SER A 165 -1.91 12.26 8.13
CA SER A 165 -2.45 13.59 8.44
C SER A 165 -2.85 14.32 7.16
N VAL A 166 -3.84 15.20 7.25
CA VAL A 166 -4.26 16.06 6.14
C VAL A 166 -3.43 17.34 6.14
N VAL A 167 -2.93 17.76 4.98
CA VAL A 167 -2.28 19.05 4.76
C VAL A 167 -3.03 19.80 3.67
N TYR A 168 -3.44 21.03 3.95
CA TYR A 168 -4.35 21.79 3.10
C TYR A 168 -3.60 22.84 2.31
N ASP A 169 -3.80 22.86 1.00
CA ASP A 169 -3.48 24.04 0.20
C ASP A 169 -4.58 25.08 0.47
N ASP A 170 -4.15 26.30 0.77
CA ASP A 170 -5.01 27.46 0.95
C ASP A 170 -5.08 28.23 -0.39
N MET A 171 -6.05 27.87 -1.23
CA MET A 171 -6.27 28.52 -2.53
C MET A 171 -7.46 29.49 -2.44
N GLU A 172 -7.15 30.78 -2.47
CA GLU A 172 -8.13 31.85 -2.36
C GLU A 172 -9.08 31.91 -3.56
N ASN A 173 -10.14 32.70 -3.44
CA ASN A 173 -11.07 32.95 -4.53
C ASN A 173 -10.36 33.57 -5.76
N TYR A 174 -10.56 32.97 -6.93
CA TYR A 174 -9.95 33.40 -8.20
C TYR A 174 -10.95 33.59 -9.34
N ASP A 175 -10.54 34.35 -10.36
CA ASP A 175 -11.27 34.51 -11.62
C ASP A 175 -11.38 33.17 -12.37
N PRO A 176 -12.58 32.76 -12.83
CA PRO A 176 -12.79 31.46 -13.48
C PRO A 176 -11.88 31.18 -14.68
N ARG A 177 -11.25 32.18 -15.29
CA ARG A 177 -10.23 31.96 -16.33
C ARG A 177 -9.06 31.10 -15.87
N TYR A 178 -8.76 31.05 -14.57
CA TYR A 178 -7.68 30.24 -14.00
C TYR A 178 -8.08 28.80 -13.66
N THR A 179 -9.37 28.45 -13.74
CA THR A 179 -9.89 27.13 -13.36
C THR A 179 -9.04 25.96 -13.89
N PRO A 180 -8.67 25.90 -15.19
CA PRO A 180 -7.90 24.76 -15.70
C PRO A 180 -6.50 24.65 -15.06
N LEU A 181 -5.88 25.79 -14.74
CA LEU A 181 -4.55 25.83 -14.14
C LEU A 181 -4.61 25.48 -12.64
N VAL A 182 -5.63 25.96 -11.93
CA VAL A 182 -5.84 25.63 -10.51
C VAL A 182 -6.14 24.14 -10.34
N LEU A 183 -6.97 23.55 -11.20
CA LEU A 183 -7.24 22.11 -11.16
C LEU A 183 -5.96 21.29 -11.45
N ALA A 184 -5.13 21.72 -12.41
CA ALA A 184 -3.84 21.07 -12.68
C ALA A 184 -2.87 21.19 -11.48
N TYR A 185 -2.76 22.37 -10.88
CA TYR A 185 -2.01 22.61 -9.66
C TYR A 185 -2.49 21.70 -8.51
N SER A 186 -3.81 21.63 -8.28
CA SER A 186 -4.41 20.83 -7.22
C SER A 186 -4.18 19.31 -7.41
N GLN A 187 -4.18 18.84 -8.65
CA GLN A 187 -3.82 17.45 -8.97
C GLN A 187 -2.34 17.17 -8.63
N GLY A 188 -1.45 18.09 -8.99
CA GLY A 188 -0.01 17.99 -8.66
C GLY A 188 0.24 18.00 -7.15
N TRP A 189 -0.48 18.88 -6.43
CA TRP A 189 -0.49 18.95 -4.97
C TRP A 189 -0.94 17.63 -4.34
N THR A 190 -2.09 17.12 -4.80
CA THR A 190 -2.69 15.89 -4.27
C THR A 190 -1.80 14.67 -4.50
N GLN A 191 -1.33 14.49 -5.73
CA GLN A 191 -0.45 13.37 -6.08
C GLN A 191 0.84 13.37 -5.25
N GLU A 192 1.42 14.55 -5.02
CA GLU A 192 2.66 14.67 -4.30
C GLU A 192 2.49 14.47 -2.78
N LEU A 193 1.41 14.98 -2.18
CA LEU A 193 1.10 14.67 -0.79
C LEU A 193 0.87 13.17 -0.56
N HIS A 194 0.18 12.49 -1.48
CA HIS A 194 0.03 11.03 -1.44
C HIS A 194 1.39 10.33 -1.52
N ARG A 195 2.27 10.74 -2.44
CA ARG A 195 3.66 10.23 -2.54
C ARG A 195 4.44 10.47 -1.25
N ALA A 196 4.19 11.59 -0.58
CA ALA A 196 4.79 11.98 0.68
C ALA A 196 4.19 11.23 1.90
N GLY A 197 3.12 10.45 1.71
CA GLY A 197 2.44 9.70 2.76
C GLY A 197 1.41 10.51 3.55
N PHE A 198 1.01 11.69 3.08
CA PHE A 198 -0.03 12.54 3.67
C PHE A 198 -1.33 12.46 2.87
N ARG A 199 -2.42 12.93 3.48
CA ARG A 199 -3.66 13.21 2.78
C ARG A 199 -3.66 14.64 2.27
N SER A 200 -4.23 14.85 1.09
CA SER A 200 -4.41 16.14 0.46
C SER A 200 -5.68 16.83 0.96
N GLY A 201 -5.52 18.03 1.52
CA GLY A 201 -6.60 18.94 1.83
C GLY A 201 -6.65 20.10 0.82
N TRP A 202 -7.83 20.68 0.62
CA TRP A 202 -8.00 21.83 -0.25
C TRP A 202 -8.99 22.84 0.34
N TYR A 203 -8.50 24.00 0.72
CA TYR A 203 -9.31 25.13 1.14
C TYR A 203 -9.62 26.04 -0.05
N SER A 204 -10.87 26.49 -0.17
CA SER A 204 -11.25 27.60 -1.05
C SER A 204 -12.67 28.10 -0.77
N SER A 205 -13.07 29.19 -1.41
CA SER A 205 -14.46 29.66 -1.35
C SER A 205 -15.45 28.71 -2.04
N SER A 206 -16.64 28.56 -1.44
CA SER A 206 -17.74 27.74 -1.98
C SER A 206 -18.09 28.10 -3.44
N GLY A 207 -18.05 29.38 -3.79
CA GLY A 207 -18.44 29.88 -5.13
C GLY A 207 -17.37 29.76 -6.23
N SER A 208 -16.12 29.43 -5.89
CA SER A 208 -14.96 29.40 -6.80
C SER A 208 -14.26 28.04 -6.73
N GLY A 209 -13.13 27.93 -6.03
CA GLY A 209 -12.32 26.71 -6.02
C GLY A 209 -13.06 25.45 -5.59
N ILE A 210 -13.94 25.52 -4.59
CA ILE A 210 -14.72 24.34 -4.16
C ILE A 210 -15.70 23.90 -5.23
N LYS A 211 -16.38 24.85 -5.88
CA LYS A 211 -17.28 24.57 -7.01
C LYS A 211 -16.53 23.92 -8.17
N ASP A 212 -15.31 24.39 -8.46
CA ASP A 212 -14.49 23.83 -9.53
C ASP A 212 -14.01 22.41 -9.21
N GLN A 213 -13.54 22.18 -7.98
CA GLN A 213 -13.18 20.84 -7.49
C GLN A 213 -14.38 19.89 -7.52
N ALA A 214 -15.56 20.35 -7.12
CA ALA A 214 -16.79 19.57 -7.16
C ALA A 214 -17.21 19.24 -8.61
N GLY A 215 -17.01 20.18 -9.54
CA GLY A 215 -17.23 19.97 -10.97
C GLY A 215 -16.28 18.96 -11.59
N ALA A 216 -15.03 18.90 -11.09
CA ALA A 216 -13.98 18.00 -11.53
C ALA A 216 -13.80 16.75 -10.66
N TYR A 217 -14.74 16.48 -9.74
CA TYR A 217 -14.58 15.45 -8.72
C TYR A 217 -14.29 14.05 -9.29
N GLY A 218 -13.22 13.42 -8.85
CA GLY A 218 -12.78 12.11 -9.33
C GLY A 218 -11.51 11.61 -8.64
N PRO A 219 -10.83 10.60 -9.22
CA PRO A 219 -9.65 9.96 -8.60
C PRO A 219 -8.45 10.88 -8.30
N GLY A 220 -8.38 12.06 -8.93
CA GLY A 220 -7.33 13.05 -8.71
C GLY A 220 -7.73 14.23 -7.81
N SER A 221 -8.92 14.16 -7.20
CA SER A 221 -9.39 15.20 -6.27
C SER A 221 -8.66 15.12 -4.93
N PRO A 222 -8.58 16.24 -4.18
CA PRO A 222 -8.12 16.26 -2.80
C PRO A 222 -8.90 15.25 -1.93
N ASP A 223 -8.29 14.73 -0.86
CA ASP A 223 -8.93 13.78 0.05
C ASP A 223 -9.93 14.44 0.99
N VAL A 224 -9.74 15.72 1.28
CA VAL A 224 -10.58 16.53 2.18
C VAL A 224 -10.73 17.93 1.57
N VAL A 225 -11.90 18.52 1.72
CA VAL A 225 -12.16 19.91 1.33
C VAL A 225 -12.50 20.76 2.54
N ASP A 226 -12.01 21.99 2.54
CA ASP A 226 -12.37 23.02 3.50
C ASP A 226 -13.07 24.16 2.77
N VAL A 227 -14.34 24.35 3.09
CA VAL A 227 -15.24 25.19 2.30
C VAL A 227 -15.44 26.52 3.01
N ALA A 228 -14.93 27.61 2.43
CA ALA A 228 -15.25 28.95 2.93
C ALA A 228 -16.62 29.40 2.41
N ASN A 229 -17.59 29.45 3.32
CA ASN A 229 -18.95 29.94 3.07
C ASN A 229 -19.50 30.59 4.34
N TRP A 230 -19.30 31.90 4.49
CA TRP A 230 -19.59 32.62 5.73
C TRP A 230 -21.09 32.85 5.99
N ASN A 231 -21.81 31.77 6.26
CA ASN A 231 -23.26 31.71 6.43
C ASN A 231 -23.68 31.46 7.90
N ASN A 232 -22.71 31.36 8.82
CA ASN A 232 -22.89 31.11 10.26
C ASN A 232 -23.63 29.79 10.58
N THR A 233 -23.50 28.76 9.74
CA THR A 233 -24.13 27.45 9.96
C THR A 233 -23.12 26.36 10.28
N ASN A 234 -23.31 25.67 11.40
CA ASN A 234 -22.44 24.60 11.88
C ASN A 234 -22.79 23.25 11.21
N THR A 235 -22.61 23.17 9.89
CA THR A 235 -22.76 21.96 9.07
C THR A 235 -21.62 21.88 8.07
N THR A 236 -21.31 20.69 7.54
CA THR A 236 -20.37 20.54 6.41
C THR A 236 -21.08 20.33 5.07
N ASP A 237 -22.40 20.53 5.04
CA ASP A 237 -23.17 20.59 3.81
C ASP A 237 -22.98 21.95 3.14
N ASP A 238 -22.74 21.94 1.82
CA ASP A 238 -22.57 23.15 1.03
C ASP A 238 -23.29 23.02 -0.32
N PRO A 239 -23.95 24.08 -0.84
CA PRO A 239 -24.65 24.04 -2.13
C PRO A 239 -23.77 23.68 -3.33
N SER A 240 -22.46 23.91 -3.25
CA SER A 240 -21.51 23.55 -4.31
C SER A 240 -21.12 22.07 -4.29
N LEU A 241 -21.44 21.33 -3.22
CA LEU A 241 -21.13 19.92 -3.06
C LEU A 241 -22.37 19.04 -3.21
N LYS A 242 -22.23 17.92 -3.94
CA LYS A 242 -23.25 16.86 -3.91
C LYS A 242 -23.09 16.03 -2.63
N PRO A 243 -24.18 15.48 -2.06
CA PRO A 243 -24.11 14.65 -0.85
C PRO A 243 -23.10 13.49 -0.93
N SER A 244 -22.87 12.93 -2.12
CA SER A 244 -21.94 11.82 -2.34
C SER A 244 -20.45 12.21 -2.42
N GLN A 245 -20.13 13.50 -2.57
CA GLN A 245 -18.75 13.96 -2.76
C GLN A 245 -18.11 14.24 -1.39
N TRP A 246 -16.94 13.67 -1.10
CA TRP A 246 -16.31 13.81 0.23
C TRP A 246 -17.25 13.46 1.40
N ALA A 247 -18.10 12.45 1.21
CA ALA A 247 -19.18 12.11 2.14
C ALA A 247 -18.71 11.35 3.40
N ASN A 248 -17.47 10.84 3.42
CA ASN A 248 -16.99 9.91 4.43
C ASN A 248 -16.14 10.64 5.49
N HIS A 249 -16.68 11.69 6.11
CA HIS A 249 -15.96 12.56 7.03
C HIS A 249 -14.72 13.19 6.36
N GLN A 250 -14.97 13.92 5.27
CA GLN A 250 -13.93 14.52 4.43
C GLN A 250 -14.22 16.00 4.13
N ARG A 251 -14.86 16.71 5.07
CA ARG A 251 -15.25 18.11 4.87
C ARG A 251 -14.97 18.96 6.11
N ILE A 252 -14.58 20.20 5.88
CA ILE A 252 -14.58 21.30 6.83
C ILE A 252 -15.39 22.44 6.20
N HIS A 253 -15.99 23.29 7.03
CA HIS A 253 -16.69 24.48 6.60
C HIS A 253 -16.26 25.66 7.47
N GLN A 254 -15.63 26.65 6.86
CA GLN A 254 -15.37 27.95 7.49
C GLN A 254 -16.66 28.78 7.43
N THR A 255 -17.32 28.88 8.57
CA THR A 255 -18.69 29.39 8.76
C THR A 255 -18.77 30.90 8.94
N GLN A 256 -17.67 31.53 9.36
CA GLN A 256 -17.58 32.96 9.62
C GLN A 256 -16.12 33.43 9.48
N GLY A 257 -15.89 34.48 8.69
CA GLY A 257 -14.57 35.10 8.56
C GLY A 257 -14.22 36.04 9.73
N GLY A 258 -13.06 36.68 9.62
CA GLY A 258 -12.33 37.32 10.73
C GLY A 258 -13.18 38.14 11.70
N HIS A 259 -13.20 37.71 12.96
CA HIS A 259 -13.89 38.37 14.06
C HIS A 259 -13.20 38.09 15.40
N GLU A 260 -13.46 38.95 16.39
CA GLU A 260 -12.91 38.79 17.73
C GLU A 260 -13.80 37.89 18.60
N GLU A 261 -13.21 36.86 19.20
CA GLU A 261 -13.81 36.09 20.29
C GLU A 261 -12.92 36.14 21.54
N SER A 262 -13.49 35.87 22.73
CA SER A 262 -12.75 35.97 23.99
C SER A 262 -13.09 34.84 24.95
N TYR A 263 -12.07 34.07 25.35
CA TYR A 263 -12.19 32.96 26.30
C TYR A 263 -11.03 32.97 27.29
N GLY A 264 -11.31 32.62 28.55
CA GLY A 264 -10.29 32.60 29.60
C GLY A 264 -9.58 33.94 29.83
N GLY A 265 -10.20 35.06 29.42
CA GLY A 265 -9.61 36.40 29.51
C GLY A 265 -8.68 36.79 28.34
N VAL A 266 -8.57 35.96 27.30
CA VAL A 266 -7.75 36.22 26.11
C VAL A 266 -8.65 36.40 24.89
N SER A 267 -8.47 37.51 24.17
CA SER A 267 -9.14 37.79 22.90
C SER A 267 -8.27 37.35 21.72
N LEU A 268 -8.85 36.66 20.74
CA LEU A 268 -8.21 36.34 19.47
C LEU A 268 -9.12 36.72 18.31
N ASN A 269 -8.51 37.21 17.22
CA ASN A 269 -9.15 37.28 15.91
C ASN A 269 -9.11 35.90 15.26
N ILE A 270 -10.27 35.38 14.89
CA ILE A 270 -10.42 34.05 14.32
C ILE A 270 -11.34 34.04 13.12
N ASP A 271 -11.12 33.09 12.24
CA ASP A 271 -12.16 32.53 11.39
C ASP A 271 -12.73 31.28 12.09
N THR A 272 -14.06 31.09 12.03
CA THR A 272 -14.74 29.99 12.74
C THR A 272 -15.05 28.83 11.81
N ASP A 273 -14.64 27.63 12.20
CA ASP A 273 -14.74 26.41 11.41
C ASP A 273 -15.61 25.34 12.05
N TRP A 274 -16.24 24.54 11.20
CA TRP A 274 -16.92 23.31 11.57
C TRP A 274 -16.28 22.11 10.89
N PHE A 275 -15.63 21.26 11.69
CA PHE A 275 -14.88 20.10 11.20
C PHE A 275 -15.76 18.87 11.11
N ASP A 276 -15.60 18.11 10.03
CA ASP A 276 -15.97 16.69 9.94
C ASP A 276 -14.89 15.92 9.18
N VAL A 277 -13.76 15.70 9.85
CA VAL A 277 -12.59 15.01 9.30
C VAL A 277 -12.35 13.71 10.05
N GLY A 278 -12.67 12.60 9.38
CA GLY A 278 -12.41 11.25 9.86
C GLY A 278 -10.97 10.83 9.55
N GLN A 279 -10.58 9.66 10.06
CA GLN A 279 -9.39 8.99 9.55
C GLN A 279 -9.57 8.73 8.05
N ALA A 280 -8.48 8.74 7.25
CA ALA A 280 -8.52 7.95 6.01
C ALA A 280 -8.95 6.53 6.39
N SER A 281 -9.64 5.80 5.50
CA SER A 281 -10.01 4.41 5.76
C SER A 281 -8.81 3.71 6.41
N ARG A 282 -8.98 3.37 7.70
CA ARG A 282 -7.87 2.94 8.55
C ARG A 282 -7.24 1.73 7.86
N ALA A 283 -5.91 1.68 7.82
CA ALA A 283 -5.25 0.57 7.17
C ALA A 283 -5.77 -0.76 7.75
N THR A 284 -5.95 -1.79 6.93
CA THR A 284 -6.56 -3.03 7.38
C THR A 284 -5.61 -4.20 7.19
N VAL A 285 -5.55 -5.06 8.19
CA VAL A 285 -5.00 -6.40 8.08
C VAL A 285 -6.16 -7.36 8.26
N GLU A 286 -6.52 -8.07 7.21
CA GLU A 286 -7.57 -9.07 7.26
C GLU A 286 -6.95 -10.46 7.22
N ARG A 287 -7.38 -11.36 8.10
CA ARG A 287 -6.95 -12.76 8.08
C ARG A 287 -8.05 -13.66 7.55
N LEU A 288 -7.73 -14.41 6.50
CA LEU A 288 -8.51 -15.55 6.03
C LEU A 288 -7.90 -16.83 6.60
N ALA A 289 -8.60 -17.46 7.54
CA ALA A 289 -8.09 -18.65 8.22
C ALA A 289 -9.22 -19.64 8.54
N GLY A 290 -9.21 -20.76 7.83
CA GLY A 290 -9.97 -21.93 8.21
C GLY A 290 -9.33 -22.67 9.38
N TYR A 291 -10.02 -23.68 9.90
CA TYR A 291 -9.45 -24.57 10.92
C TYR A 291 -8.30 -25.43 10.35
N ASP A 292 -8.26 -25.62 9.02
CA ASP A 292 -7.19 -26.28 8.28
C ASP A 292 -6.89 -25.54 6.95
N ARG A 293 -5.98 -26.11 6.16
CA ARG A 293 -5.55 -25.57 4.86
C ARG A 293 -6.64 -25.65 3.80
N ASP A 294 -7.52 -26.65 3.88
CA ASP A 294 -8.57 -26.88 2.89
C ASP A 294 -9.65 -25.81 3.04
N LEU A 295 -10.10 -25.56 4.28
CA LEU A 295 -11.03 -24.48 4.55
C LEU A 295 -10.40 -23.11 4.34
N THR A 296 -9.10 -22.94 4.59
CA THR A 296 -8.40 -21.69 4.24
C THR A 296 -8.43 -21.44 2.72
N ALA A 297 -8.24 -22.47 1.91
CA ALA A 297 -8.39 -22.38 0.45
C ALA A 297 -9.83 -22.04 0.02
N VAL A 298 -10.84 -22.61 0.71
CA VAL A 298 -12.25 -22.25 0.50
C VAL A 298 -12.50 -20.78 0.86
N LEU A 299 -11.95 -20.26 1.96
CA LEU A 299 -12.12 -18.84 2.33
C LEU A 299 -11.46 -17.90 1.30
N ALA A 300 -10.30 -18.28 0.74
CA ALA A 300 -9.69 -17.54 -0.36
C ALA A 300 -10.60 -17.53 -1.61
N SER A 301 -11.29 -18.64 -1.89
CA SER A 301 -12.30 -18.72 -2.94
C SER A 301 -13.52 -17.86 -2.63
N VAL A 302 -14.10 -17.94 -1.43
CA VAL A 302 -15.22 -17.11 -0.99
C VAL A 302 -14.91 -15.63 -1.09
N ARG A 303 -13.69 -15.21 -0.74
CA ARG A 303 -13.27 -13.81 -0.86
C ARG A 303 -13.16 -13.32 -2.31
N THR A 304 -12.98 -14.22 -3.26
CA THR A 304 -12.74 -13.86 -4.67
C THR A 304 -14.00 -14.05 -5.52
N PHE A 305 -14.70 -15.17 -5.32
CA PHE A 305 -15.77 -15.62 -6.19
C PHE A 305 -17.12 -15.62 -5.49
N ASP A 306 -18.12 -15.15 -6.21
CA ASP A 306 -19.50 -15.20 -5.77
C ASP A 306 -20.12 -16.59 -6.01
N CYS A 307 -21.29 -16.85 -5.44
CA CYS A 307 -22.07 -17.99 -5.90
C CYS A 307 -22.51 -17.79 -7.35
N HIS A 308 -22.59 -18.89 -8.09
CA HIS A 308 -22.99 -18.86 -9.49
C HIS A 308 -24.40 -18.24 -9.62
N GLY A 309 -24.50 -17.12 -10.33
CA GLY A 309 -25.77 -16.40 -10.54
C GLY A 309 -26.23 -15.48 -9.40
N CYS A 310 -25.44 -15.27 -8.34
CA CYS A 310 -25.83 -14.42 -7.20
C CYS A 310 -25.62 -12.91 -7.42
N GLY A 311 -24.60 -12.51 -8.20
CA GLY A 311 -24.39 -11.12 -8.62
C GLY A 311 -24.01 -10.13 -7.50
N ASN A 312 -23.38 -10.59 -6.42
CA ASN A 312 -22.90 -9.74 -5.33
C ASN A 312 -21.79 -8.80 -5.80
N ALA A 313 -21.91 -7.51 -5.47
CA ALA A 313 -20.92 -6.50 -5.83
C ALA A 313 -19.56 -6.83 -5.20
N GLY A 314 -18.50 -6.80 -6.01
CA GLY A 314 -17.10 -7.00 -5.55
C GLY A 314 -16.59 -8.44 -5.59
N HIS A 315 -17.34 -9.39 -6.15
CA HIS A 315 -16.91 -10.79 -6.34
C HIS A 315 -17.06 -11.21 -7.81
N ASP A 316 -16.12 -12.02 -8.29
CA ASP A 316 -16.12 -12.54 -9.66
C ASP A 316 -16.93 -13.83 -9.79
N GLN A 317 -17.33 -14.20 -11.01
CA GLN A 317 -17.99 -15.48 -11.29
C GLN A 317 -16.97 -16.51 -11.75
N ALA A 318 -16.84 -17.62 -11.05
CA ALA A 318 -15.87 -18.66 -11.42
C ALA A 318 -16.32 -19.43 -12.68
N LYS A 319 -15.41 -19.62 -13.64
CA LYS A 319 -15.65 -20.41 -14.86
C LYS A 319 -15.13 -21.85 -14.75
N ALA A 320 -14.05 -22.04 -14.00
CA ALA A 320 -13.43 -23.32 -13.72
C ALA A 320 -12.91 -23.36 -12.28
N ALA A 321 -12.34 -24.48 -11.87
CA ALA A 321 -11.56 -24.56 -10.64
C ALA A 321 -10.34 -25.47 -10.83
N VAL A 322 -9.33 -25.27 -10.00
CA VAL A 322 -8.16 -26.14 -9.91
C VAL A 322 -8.19 -26.85 -8.57
N LEU A 323 -8.01 -28.17 -8.58
CA LEU A 323 -7.95 -29.00 -7.40
C LEU A 323 -6.56 -29.63 -7.29
N SER A 324 -5.94 -29.48 -6.12
CA SER A 324 -4.68 -30.11 -5.79
C SER A 324 -4.79 -30.91 -4.49
N ARG A 325 -3.82 -31.80 -4.27
CA ARG A 325 -3.70 -32.52 -3.00
C ARG A 325 -3.21 -31.59 -1.89
N ASP A 326 -3.60 -31.89 -0.66
CA ASP A 326 -3.39 -31.05 0.51
C ASP A 326 -2.09 -31.35 1.28
N ASP A 327 -1.43 -32.47 1.03
CA ASP A 327 -0.31 -33.00 1.82
C ASP A 327 1.07 -32.82 1.15
N THR A 328 1.14 -32.54 -0.16
CA THR A 328 2.38 -32.17 -0.86
C THR A 328 2.15 -31.22 -2.03
N PHE A 329 3.14 -30.35 -2.31
CA PHE A 329 3.04 -29.29 -3.31
C PHE A 329 3.44 -29.70 -4.74
N ALA A 330 4.05 -30.88 -4.90
CA ALA A 330 4.88 -31.20 -6.08
C ALA A 330 4.21 -30.89 -7.42
N ASP A 331 2.97 -31.35 -7.61
CA ASP A 331 2.22 -31.22 -8.86
C ASP A 331 1.52 -29.87 -9.01
N ALA A 332 1.58 -29.01 -7.99
CA ALA A 332 0.74 -27.83 -7.86
C ALA A 332 1.47 -26.50 -8.10
N LEU A 333 2.79 -26.50 -8.27
CA LEU A 333 3.60 -25.27 -8.30
C LEU A 333 3.31 -24.32 -9.49
N GLY A 334 2.63 -24.79 -10.54
CA GLY A 334 2.05 -23.94 -11.60
C GLY A 334 0.54 -23.71 -11.47
N GLY A 335 -0.08 -24.25 -10.43
CA GLY A 335 -1.53 -24.33 -10.26
C GLY A 335 -2.19 -22.97 -10.02
N SER A 336 -1.55 -22.07 -9.27
CA SER A 336 -2.10 -20.71 -9.06
C SER A 336 -2.24 -19.95 -10.37
N ALA A 337 -1.27 -20.11 -11.29
CA ALA A 337 -1.31 -19.50 -12.61
C ALA A 337 -2.46 -20.05 -13.47
N LEU A 338 -2.68 -21.38 -13.43
CA LEU A 338 -3.79 -22.02 -14.12
C LEU A 338 -5.14 -21.60 -13.54
N ALA A 339 -5.27 -21.59 -12.22
CA ALA A 339 -6.50 -21.19 -11.54
C ALA A 339 -6.88 -19.76 -11.90
N ALA A 340 -5.92 -18.84 -11.79
CA ALA A 340 -6.06 -17.44 -12.19
C ALA A 340 -6.57 -17.32 -13.64
N GLN A 341 -5.83 -17.87 -14.59
CA GLN A 341 -6.12 -17.70 -16.02
C GLN A 341 -7.31 -18.52 -16.54
N ALA A 342 -7.84 -19.43 -15.73
CA ALA A 342 -9.07 -20.17 -16.00
C ALA A 342 -10.30 -19.55 -15.29
N ASP A 343 -10.17 -18.35 -14.72
CA ASP A 343 -11.20 -17.69 -13.93
C ASP A 343 -11.73 -18.57 -12.79
N GLY A 344 -10.83 -19.17 -12.03
CA GLY A 344 -11.19 -20.10 -10.96
C GLY A 344 -10.33 -20.02 -9.70
N PRO A 345 -10.80 -20.59 -8.59
CA PRO A 345 -9.97 -20.76 -7.40
C PRO A 345 -9.03 -21.97 -7.54
N LEU A 346 -8.04 -22.01 -6.64
CA LEU A 346 -7.30 -23.23 -6.33
C LEU A 346 -7.77 -23.77 -4.98
N LEU A 347 -8.37 -24.95 -4.99
CA LEU A 347 -8.87 -25.67 -3.83
C LEU A 347 -7.98 -26.88 -3.51
N LEU A 348 -8.10 -27.37 -2.28
CA LEU A 348 -7.31 -28.48 -1.76
C LEU A 348 -8.19 -29.65 -1.34
N THR A 349 -7.63 -30.86 -1.40
CA THR A 349 -8.29 -32.08 -0.92
C THR A 349 -7.25 -33.12 -0.53
N SER A 350 -7.64 -34.07 0.31
CA SER A 350 -6.76 -35.21 0.61
C SER A 350 -6.59 -36.13 -0.61
N PRO A 351 -5.45 -36.84 -0.77
CA PRO A 351 -5.15 -37.65 -1.96
C PRO A 351 -6.15 -38.79 -2.24
N GLY A 352 -6.72 -39.36 -1.17
CA GLY A 352 -7.57 -40.55 -1.23
C GLY A 352 -9.07 -40.27 -1.25
N ALA A 353 -9.51 -39.09 -0.84
CA ALA A 353 -10.93 -38.77 -0.70
C ALA A 353 -11.18 -37.28 -0.91
N MET A 354 -12.30 -36.95 -1.58
CA MET A 354 -12.71 -35.57 -1.84
C MET A 354 -13.09 -34.86 -0.53
N ASN A 355 -12.46 -33.73 -0.25
CA ASN A 355 -12.82 -32.86 0.86
C ASN A 355 -14.21 -32.26 0.62
N GLN A 356 -15.10 -32.40 1.61
CA GLN A 356 -16.49 -31.97 1.47
C GLN A 356 -16.65 -30.44 1.40
N ALA A 357 -15.81 -29.67 2.10
CA ALA A 357 -15.81 -28.21 2.03
C ALA A 357 -15.41 -27.73 0.63
N SER A 358 -14.36 -28.31 0.05
CA SER A 358 -13.96 -28.03 -1.33
C SER A 358 -15.04 -28.43 -2.33
N LEU A 359 -15.70 -29.58 -2.15
CA LEU A 359 -16.80 -29.99 -3.03
C LEU A 359 -18.03 -29.07 -2.93
N ASN A 360 -18.36 -28.61 -1.73
CA ASN A 360 -19.42 -27.64 -1.51
C ASN A 360 -19.07 -26.29 -2.14
N GLU A 361 -17.82 -25.87 -2.06
CA GLU A 361 -17.36 -24.64 -2.69
C GLU A 361 -17.43 -24.71 -4.22
N LEU A 362 -17.05 -25.84 -4.82
CA LEU A 362 -17.26 -26.07 -6.27
C LEU A 362 -18.74 -25.91 -6.65
N ARG A 363 -19.67 -26.49 -5.86
CA ARG A 363 -21.13 -26.33 -6.07
C ARG A 363 -21.61 -24.90 -5.88
N ARG A 364 -20.98 -24.14 -4.99
CA ARG A 364 -21.33 -22.74 -4.75
C ARG A 364 -20.97 -21.89 -5.97
N ILE A 365 -19.75 -22.02 -6.49
CA ILE A 365 -19.19 -21.06 -7.45
C ILE A 365 -19.31 -21.47 -8.93
N LEU A 366 -19.47 -22.77 -9.24
CA LEU A 366 -19.46 -23.26 -10.61
C LEU A 366 -20.85 -23.65 -11.11
N TRP A 367 -21.09 -23.38 -12.38
CA TRP A 367 -22.21 -23.96 -13.11
C TRP A 367 -21.99 -25.46 -13.38
N PRO A 368 -23.05 -26.29 -13.42
CA PRO A 368 -22.93 -27.66 -13.92
C PRO A 368 -22.31 -27.69 -15.32
N GLY A 369 -21.39 -28.62 -15.55
CA GLY A 369 -20.61 -28.73 -16.78
C GLY A 369 -19.30 -27.94 -16.79
N SER A 370 -19.04 -27.07 -15.79
CA SER A 370 -17.75 -26.39 -15.66
C SER A 370 -16.59 -27.37 -15.48
N THR A 371 -15.41 -26.97 -15.96
CA THR A 371 -14.20 -27.78 -15.85
C THR A 371 -13.58 -27.67 -14.47
N VAL A 372 -13.16 -28.81 -13.91
CA VAL A 372 -12.34 -28.87 -12.69
C VAL A 372 -11.02 -29.56 -13.01
N TYR A 373 -9.93 -28.81 -12.99
CA TYR A 373 -8.59 -29.32 -13.28
C TYR A 373 -8.04 -30.10 -12.09
N LEU A 374 -7.60 -31.33 -12.30
CA LEU A 374 -7.00 -32.17 -11.26
C LEU A 374 -5.49 -32.22 -11.46
N LEU A 375 -4.72 -31.64 -10.54
CA LEU A 375 -3.27 -31.58 -10.65
C LEU A 375 -2.61 -32.83 -10.05
N GLY A 376 -1.92 -33.58 -10.90
CA GLY A 376 -1.19 -34.79 -10.52
C GLY A 376 -1.88 -36.09 -10.95
N GLY A 377 -1.07 -37.16 -11.00
CA GLY A 377 -1.53 -38.48 -11.42
C GLY A 377 -2.47 -39.16 -10.42
N PRO A 378 -2.95 -40.39 -10.71
CA PRO A 378 -3.85 -41.12 -9.81
C PRO A 378 -3.30 -41.41 -8.40
N LYS A 379 -1.98 -41.37 -8.21
CA LYS A 379 -1.35 -41.48 -6.88
C LYS A 379 -1.40 -40.17 -6.09
N ALA A 380 -1.50 -39.04 -6.78
CA ALA A 380 -1.60 -37.71 -6.18
C ALA A 380 -3.06 -37.38 -5.85
N LEU A 381 -3.97 -37.64 -6.80
CA LEU A 381 -5.41 -37.52 -6.62
C LEU A 381 -6.06 -38.78 -7.15
N SER A 382 -6.58 -39.61 -6.25
CA SER A 382 -7.16 -40.92 -6.57
C SER A 382 -8.31 -40.82 -7.59
N PRO A 383 -8.63 -41.90 -8.32
CA PRO A 383 -9.80 -41.95 -9.19
C PRO A 383 -11.12 -41.63 -8.47
N ALA A 384 -11.21 -41.87 -7.16
CA ALA A 384 -12.40 -41.54 -6.36
C ALA A 384 -12.70 -40.03 -6.35
N ILE A 385 -11.66 -39.18 -6.38
CA ILE A 385 -11.81 -37.71 -6.44
C ILE A 385 -12.37 -37.30 -7.80
N GLU A 386 -11.83 -37.87 -8.88
CA GLU A 386 -12.31 -37.63 -10.24
C GLU A 386 -13.78 -38.04 -10.39
N HIS A 387 -14.17 -39.19 -9.82
CA HIS A 387 -15.55 -39.63 -9.79
C HIS A 387 -16.45 -38.71 -8.95
N ALA A 388 -15.97 -38.21 -7.80
CA ALA A 388 -16.73 -37.30 -6.96
C ALA A 388 -17.00 -35.96 -7.64
N VAL A 389 -16.02 -35.43 -8.38
CA VAL A 389 -16.15 -34.21 -9.20
C VAL A 389 -17.16 -34.43 -10.33
N ALA A 390 -17.07 -35.54 -11.05
CA ALA A 390 -18.03 -35.89 -12.10
C ALA A 390 -19.45 -36.09 -11.57
N ALA A 391 -19.60 -36.78 -10.44
CA ALA A 391 -20.89 -37.02 -9.79
C ALA A 391 -21.54 -35.73 -9.25
N ALA A 392 -20.74 -34.69 -8.99
CA ALA A 392 -21.24 -33.36 -8.65
C ALA A 392 -21.68 -32.52 -9.86
N GLY A 393 -21.58 -33.07 -11.08
CA GLY A 393 -22.03 -32.44 -12.31
C GLY A 393 -20.96 -31.60 -13.02
N PHE A 394 -19.68 -31.77 -12.67
CA PHE A 394 -18.56 -31.04 -13.29
C PHE A 394 -17.75 -31.93 -14.24
N VAL A 395 -16.91 -31.32 -15.08
CA VAL A 395 -16.04 -32.05 -16.01
C VAL A 395 -14.62 -32.11 -15.43
N PRO A 396 -14.19 -33.25 -14.84
CA PRO A 396 -12.83 -33.37 -14.36
C PRO A 396 -11.83 -33.42 -15.53
N ARG A 397 -10.76 -32.62 -15.45
CA ARG A 397 -9.66 -32.62 -16.43
C ARG A 397 -8.33 -32.80 -15.71
N ARG A 398 -7.78 -34.01 -15.77
CA ARG A 398 -6.49 -34.31 -15.13
C ARG A 398 -5.31 -33.76 -15.93
N ILE A 399 -4.36 -33.13 -15.22
CA ILE A 399 -3.08 -32.69 -15.76
C ILE A 399 -1.98 -33.33 -14.91
N ALA A 400 -1.18 -34.20 -15.51
CA ALA A 400 -0.15 -34.97 -14.82
C ALA A 400 1.00 -35.32 -15.76
N GLY A 401 2.20 -35.42 -15.20
CA GLY A 401 3.39 -36.00 -15.83
C GLY A 401 3.97 -37.14 -15.00
N ALA A 402 5.10 -37.72 -15.45
CA ALA A 402 5.83 -38.72 -14.68
C ALA A 402 6.39 -38.14 -13.36
N ASP A 403 6.66 -36.84 -13.34
CA ASP A 403 7.13 -36.07 -12.19
C ASP A 403 6.56 -34.64 -12.20
N ARG A 404 6.94 -33.84 -11.19
CA ARG A 404 6.51 -32.45 -11.04
C ARG A 404 6.90 -31.53 -12.20
N PHE A 405 8.00 -31.82 -12.88
CA PHE A 405 8.51 -30.98 -13.97
C PHE A 405 7.68 -31.21 -15.22
N GLU A 406 7.37 -32.48 -15.52
CA GLU A 406 6.43 -32.83 -16.57
C GLU A 406 5.00 -32.34 -16.27
N THR A 407 4.53 -32.46 -15.02
CA THR A 407 3.23 -31.90 -14.61
C THR A 407 3.19 -30.38 -14.84
N ALA A 408 4.25 -29.64 -14.46
CA ALA A 408 4.34 -28.19 -14.69
C ALA A 408 4.30 -27.82 -16.18
N VAL A 409 4.99 -28.57 -17.05
CA VAL A 409 4.89 -28.39 -18.50
C VAL A 409 3.48 -28.72 -19.01
N GLY A 410 2.81 -29.72 -18.45
CA GLY A 410 1.40 -30.03 -18.72
C GLY A 410 0.47 -28.86 -18.36
N ILE A 411 0.70 -28.22 -17.21
CA ILE A 411 -0.03 -27.03 -16.77
C ILE A 411 0.24 -25.86 -17.74
N ALA A 412 1.50 -25.62 -18.10
CA ALA A 412 1.87 -24.57 -19.04
C ALA A 412 1.15 -24.74 -20.40
N LYS A 413 1.12 -25.96 -20.94
CA LYS A 413 0.38 -26.29 -22.17
C LYS A 413 -1.14 -26.15 -22.02
N ALA A 414 -1.68 -26.37 -20.83
CA ALA A 414 -3.11 -26.16 -20.58
C ALA A 414 -3.48 -24.67 -20.59
N ILE A 415 -2.58 -23.80 -20.13
CA ILE A 415 -2.74 -22.33 -20.16
C ILE A 415 -2.56 -21.79 -21.58
N SER A 416 -1.56 -22.26 -22.32
CA SER A 416 -1.22 -21.78 -23.67
C SER A 416 -1.36 -22.88 -24.75
N PRO A 417 -2.57 -23.40 -25.02
CA PRO A 417 -2.75 -24.56 -25.91
C PRO A 417 -2.50 -24.26 -27.40
N HIS A 418 -2.49 -22.98 -27.81
CA HIS A 418 -2.45 -22.55 -29.21
C HIS A 418 -1.16 -21.82 -29.62
N GLY A 419 -0.13 -21.80 -28.77
CA GLY A 419 1.14 -21.15 -29.10
C GLY A 419 2.04 -20.90 -27.90
N ALA A 420 3.14 -20.20 -28.14
CA ALA A 420 4.06 -19.79 -27.08
C ALA A 420 3.37 -18.80 -26.13
N PRO A 421 3.57 -18.93 -24.80
CA PRO A 421 2.98 -18.02 -23.84
C PRO A 421 3.56 -16.61 -23.95
N SER A 422 2.84 -15.60 -23.44
CA SER A 422 3.36 -14.22 -23.41
C SER A 422 4.55 -14.07 -22.46
N SER A 423 4.59 -14.89 -21.40
CA SER A 423 5.67 -14.88 -20.41
C SER A 423 5.87 -16.27 -19.81
N VAL A 424 7.11 -16.59 -19.49
CA VAL A 424 7.49 -17.79 -18.74
C VAL A 424 8.24 -17.40 -17.49
N LEU A 425 7.75 -17.85 -16.35
CA LEU A 425 8.42 -17.71 -15.07
C LEU A 425 9.04 -19.07 -14.70
N ILE A 426 10.36 -19.13 -14.62
CA ILE A 426 11.11 -20.33 -14.31
C ILE A 426 11.51 -20.29 -12.83
N ALA A 427 11.01 -21.23 -12.03
CA ALA A 427 11.34 -21.37 -10.61
C ALA A 427 11.89 -22.77 -10.31
N THR A 428 12.52 -22.98 -9.14
CA THR A 428 12.88 -24.35 -8.74
C THR A 428 11.66 -25.13 -8.27
N GLY A 429 11.55 -26.39 -8.67
CA GLY A 429 10.58 -27.36 -8.16
C GLY A 429 11.12 -28.23 -7.02
N ALA A 430 12.38 -28.04 -6.61
CA ALA A 430 12.99 -28.75 -5.49
C ALA A 430 12.57 -28.18 -4.12
N ASP A 431 12.15 -26.92 -4.10
CA ASP A 431 11.45 -26.26 -3.00
C ASP A 431 10.23 -25.51 -3.57
N PHE A 432 9.38 -24.93 -2.73
CA PHE A 432 8.11 -24.31 -3.14
C PHE A 432 8.09 -22.76 -3.21
N PRO A 433 8.80 -21.97 -2.37
CA PRO A 433 8.46 -20.56 -2.18
C PRO A 433 8.54 -19.69 -3.44
N ASP A 434 9.63 -19.87 -4.21
CA ASP A 434 9.87 -19.11 -5.44
C ASP A 434 8.79 -19.42 -6.49
N ALA A 435 8.36 -20.68 -6.57
CA ALA A 435 7.33 -21.11 -7.50
C ALA A 435 5.93 -20.62 -7.09
N LEU A 436 5.65 -20.44 -5.80
CA LEU A 436 4.38 -19.85 -5.34
C LEU A 436 4.27 -18.38 -5.73
N ALA A 437 5.34 -17.60 -5.52
CA ALA A 437 5.42 -16.20 -5.97
C ALA A 437 5.33 -16.11 -7.51
N ALA A 438 6.04 -17.01 -8.23
CA ALA A 438 5.95 -17.12 -9.68
C ALA A 438 4.54 -17.46 -10.15
N GLY A 439 3.85 -18.39 -9.49
CA GLY A 439 2.49 -18.79 -9.84
C GLY A 439 1.48 -17.65 -9.71
N ALA A 440 1.55 -16.88 -8.63
CA ALA A 440 0.72 -15.69 -8.44
C ALA A 440 0.99 -14.63 -9.52
N ALA A 441 2.27 -14.31 -9.78
CA ALA A 441 2.64 -13.33 -10.80
C ALA A 441 2.25 -13.79 -12.23
N ALA A 442 2.51 -15.05 -12.58
CA ALA A 442 2.12 -15.62 -13.87
C ALA A 442 0.60 -15.55 -14.08
N GLY A 443 -0.19 -15.85 -13.03
CA GLY A 443 -1.64 -15.68 -13.07
C GLY A 443 -2.05 -14.23 -13.37
N ALA A 444 -1.51 -13.26 -12.62
CA ALA A 444 -1.84 -11.84 -12.79
C ALA A 444 -1.45 -11.29 -14.17
N ILE A 445 -0.25 -11.65 -14.67
CA ILE A 445 0.22 -11.27 -16.01
C ILE A 445 -0.72 -11.86 -17.07
N GLY A 446 -1.10 -13.13 -16.92
CA GLY A 446 -2.01 -13.81 -17.83
C GLY A 446 -3.38 -13.14 -17.90
N ILE A 447 -3.99 -12.82 -16.75
CA ILE A 447 -5.28 -12.11 -16.69
C ILE A 447 -5.16 -10.72 -17.32
N SER A 448 -4.11 -9.95 -16.97
CA SER A 448 -3.90 -8.60 -17.53
C SER A 448 -3.71 -8.64 -19.05
N ALA A 449 -3.10 -9.70 -19.58
CA ALA A 449 -2.97 -9.91 -21.00
C ALA A 449 -4.33 -10.27 -21.64
N GLN A 450 -5.23 -10.98 -20.96
CA GLN A 450 -6.56 -11.31 -21.48
C GLN A 450 -7.49 -10.08 -21.63
N THR A 451 -7.25 -9.01 -20.87
CA THR A 451 -8.04 -7.76 -20.92
C THR A 451 -7.45 -6.73 -21.88
N ILE A 452 -8.07 -6.48 -23.04
CA ILE A 452 -7.86 -5.24 -23.80
C ILE A 452 -8.93 -4.21 -23.38
N ALA A 453 -8.46 -3.12 -22.77
CA ALA A 453 -9.16 -1.86 -22.45
C ALA A 453 -10.25 -1.87 -21.33
N PRO A 454 -10.37 -0.77 -20.54
CA PRO A 454 -11.47 -0.58 -19.60
C PRO A 454 -12.83 -0.53 -20.33
N GLY A 455 -13.74 -1.45 -19.98
CA GLY A 455 -15.12 -1.46 -20.46
C GLY A 455 -15.52 -2.60 -21.43
N ALA A 456 -14.65 -3.56 -21.73
CA ALA A 456 -15.02 -4.69 -22.59
C ALA A 456 -15.63 -5.87 -21.80
N ALA A 457 -16.78 -6.37 -22.25
CA ALA A 457 -17.44 -7.56 -21.73
C ALA A 457 -16.64 -8.85 -22.02
N ALA A 458 -16.77 -9.84 -21.13
CA ALA A 458 -16.08 -11.11 -21.16
C ALA A 458 -16.06 -11.78 -22.55
N SER A 459 -14.86 -12.06 -23.08
CA SER A 459 -14.72 -13.01 -24.18
C SER A 459 -14.95 -14.44 -23.67
N GLN A 460 -15.79 -15.16 -24.41
CA GLN A 460 -16.03 -16.59 -24.27
C GLN A 460 -14.80 -17.39 -24.78
N PRO A 461 -14.67 -18.68 -24.41
CA PRO A 461 -13.51 -19.51 -24.75
C PRO A 461 -13.32 -19.63 -26.26
N GLY A 462 -12.13 -19.29 -26.74
CA GLY A 462 -11.71 -19.54 -28.12
C GLY A 462 -11.23 -18.34 -28.95
N ASP A 463 -11.05 -17.15 -28.37
CA ASP A 463 -10.50 -16.00 -29.10
C ASP A 463 -9.05 -15.66 -28.69
N VAL A 464 -8.24 -15.42 -29.71
CA VAL A 464 -6.77 -15.58 -29.78
C VAL A 464 -6.10 -14.23 -29.96
N SER A 465 -5.51 -13.68 -28.88
CA SER A 465 -4.39 -12.74 -29.01
C SER A 465 -3.46 -12.63 -27.78
N HIS A 466 -3.71 -13.37 -26.69
CA HIS A 466 -2.84 -13.30 -25.51
C HIS A 466 -2.64 -14.70 -24.89
N ASN A 467 -1.52 -15.34 -25.20
CA ASN A 467 -1.23 -16.75 -24.85
C ASN A 467 -0.89 -16.99 -23.36
N GLY A 468 -1.42 -16.20 -22.42
CA GLY A 468 -1.23 -16.38 -20.98
C GLY A 468 0.22 -16.26 -20.50
N ALA A 469 0.46 -16.49 -19.22
CA ALA A 469 1.79 -16.59 -18.63
C ALA A 469 1.90 -17.85 -17.77
N VAL A 470 3.03 -18.54 -17.83
CA VAL A 470 3.17 -19.90 -17.30
C VAL A 470 4.32 -20.04 -16.32
N VAL A 471 4.25 -21.06 -15.46
CA VAL A 471 5.35 -21.46 -14.59
C VAL A 471 5.99 -22.75 -15.14
N VAL A 472 7.30 -22.74 -15.28
CA VAL A 472 8.12 -23.92 -15.63
C VAL A 472 9.13 -24.17 -14.51
N LEU A 473 9.44 -25.43 -14.25
CA LEU A 473 10.26 -25.80 -13.09
C LEU A 473 11.67 -26.26 -13.48
N SER A 474 12.68 -25.87 -12.69
CA SER A 474 14.02 -26.45 -12.67
C SER A 474 14.20 -27.37 -11.45
N ASP A 475 15.15 -28.30 -11.45
CA ASP A 475 15.45 -29.11 -10.26
C ASP A 475 16.29 -28.37 -9.20
N GLY A 476 16.60 -27.10 -9.45
CA GLY A 476 17.45 -26.25 -8.60
C GLY A 476 18.94 -26.32 -8.93
N SER A 477 19.37 -27.25 -9.77
CA SER A 477 20.72 -27.35 -10.31
C SER A 477 20.76 -27.27 -11.84
N GLN A 478 19.79 -27.88 -12.50
CA GLN A 478 19.66 -27.99 -13.95
C GLN A 478 18.19 -27.87 -14.38
N LEU A 479 17.98 -27.72 -15.70
CA LEU A 479 16.64 -27.86 -16.30
C LEU A 479 16.40 -29.34 -16.64
N PRO A 480 15.38 -29.99 -16.04
CA PRO A 480 14.99 -31.35 -16.40
C PRO A 480 14.57 -31.44 -17.87
N ALA A 481 14.65 -32.64 -18.46
CA ALA A 481 14.44 -32.84 -19.89
C ALA A 481 13.11 -32.25 -20.41
N ALA A 482 12.02 -32.40 -19.66
CA ALA A 482 10.71 -31.84 -20.02
C ALA A 482 10.73 -30.30 -20.09
N SER A 483 11.31 -29.65 -19.07
CA SER A 483 11.41 -28.19 -18.99
C SER A 483 12.40 -27.63 -20.01
N LEU A 484 13.54 -28.29 -20.20
CA LEU A 484 14.52 -27.93 -21.23
C LEU A 484 13.90 -28.02 -22.63
N GLY A 485 13.22 -29.12 -22.94
CA GLY A 485 12.54 -29.31 -24.22
C GLY A 485 11.43 -28.29 -24.47
N TYR A 486 10.67 -27.93 -23.43
CA TYR A 486 9.62 -26.90 -23.52
C TYR A 486 10.21 -25.50 -23.80
N LEU A 487 11.29 -25.13 -23.11
CA LEU A 487 11.95 -23.82 -23.27
C LEU A 487 12.76 -23.70 -24.56
N ALA A 488 13.39 -24.77 -25.03
CA ALA A 488 14.21 -24.76 -26.24
C ALA A 488 13.42 -24.43 -27.51
N GLY A 489 12.09 -24.65 -27.50
CA GLY A 489 11.19 -24.30 -28.60
C GLY A 489 10.75 -22.83 -28.61
N MET A 490 11.25 -21.99 -27.70
CA MET A 490 10.78 -20.61 -27.53
C MET A 490 11.79 -19.58 -28.02
N ASP A 491 11.27 -18.50 -28.61
CA ASP A 491 12.04 -17.30 -28.92
C ASP A 491 11.99 -16.33 -27.72
N PRO A 492 13.10 -16.11 -26.99
CA PRO A 492 13.16 -15.23 -25.83
C PRO A 492 13.01 -13.74 -26.19
N THR A 493 13.03 -13.37 -27.47
CA THR A 493 12.74 -12.01 -27.92
C THR A 493 11.24 -11.78 -28.14
N ALA A 494 10.49 -12.87 -28.39
CA ALA A 494 9.03 -12.85 -28.53
C ALA A 494 8.29 -13.25 -27.25
N THR A 495 8.91 -14.06 -26.39
CA THR A 495 8.36 -14.52 -25.10
C THR A 495 9.20 -13.98 -23.96
N LYS A 496 8.59 -13.26 -23.02
CA LYS A 496 9.33 -12.70 -21.88
C LYS A 496 9.73 -13.81 -20.90
N MET A 497 11.03 -13.97 -20.67
CA MET A 497 11.55 -15.00 -19.76
C MET A 497 11.96 -14.39 -18.42
N TYR A 498 11.52 -15.00 -17.33
CA TYR A 498 11.84 -14.57 -15.97
C TYR A 498 12.40 -15.73 -15.16
N GLY A 499 13.58 -15.57 -14.55
CA GLY A 499 14.11 -16.53 -13.59
C GLY A 499 13.75 -16.14 -12.17
N VAL A 500 12.93 -16.93 -11.49
CA VAL A 500 12.48 -16.66 -10.12
C VAL A 500 13.28 -17.52 -9.14
N GLY A 501 14.13 -16.85 -8.36
CA GLY A 501 15.07 -17.49 -7.43
C GLY A 501 16.44 -17.80 -8.07
N GLY A 502 17.51 -17.58 -7.29
CA GLY A 502 18.88 -17.69 -7.79
C GLY A 502 19.25 -19.07 -8.35
N LYS A 503 18.68 -20.15 -7.79
CA LYS A 503 18.88 -21.52 -8.28
C LYS A 503 18.29 -21.74 -9.67
N ALA A 504 17.10 -21.20 -9.93
CA ALA A 504 16.47 -21.30 -11.24
C ALA A 504 17.24 -20.47 -12.28
N VAL A 505 17.67 -19.25 -11.91
CA VAL A 505 18.54 -18.40 -12.73
C VAL A 505 19.82 -19.12 -13.14
N ALA A 506 20.52 -19.76 -12.18
CA ALA A 506 21.75 -20.50 -12.46
C ALA A 506 21.52 -21.70 -13.40
N ALA A 507 20.43 -22.44 -13.19
CA ALA A 507 20.06 -23.57 -14.05
C ALA A 507 19.75 -23.12 -15.49
N VAL A 508 19.02 -22.00 -15.66
CA VAL A 508 18.71 -21.43 -16.98
C VAL A 508 19.97 -20.94 -17.69
N HIS A 509 20.84 -20.18 -17.02
CA HIS A 509 22.08 -19.69 -17.63
C HIS A 509 23.04 -20.81 -18.05
N THR A 510 23.01 -21.95 -17.34
CA THR A 510 23.80 -23.14 -17.71
C THR A 510 23.25 -23.79 -18.98
N ALA A 511 21.93 -23.93 -19.09
CA ALA A 511 21.28 -24.56 -20.24
C ALA A 511 21.22 -23.65 -21.48
N PHE A 512 21.08 -22.33 -21.26
CA PHE A 512 20.95 -21.32 -22.31
C PHE A 512 21.97 -20.18 -22.09
N PRO A 513 23.25 -20.39 -22.41
CA PRO A 513 24.30 -19.38 -22.18
C PRO A 513 24.10 -18.07 -22.95
N SER A 514 23.23 -18.02 -23.96
CA SER A 514 22.88 -16.78 -24.68
C SER A 514 21.84 -15.92 -23.95
N TRP A 515 21.17 -16.45 -22.94
CA TRP A 515 20.11 -15.77 -22.19
C TRP A 515 20.68 -15.03 -20.97
N GLN A 516 21.60 -14.09 -21.21
CA GLN A 516 22.35 -13.40 -20.14
C GLN A 516 21.94 -11.94 -19.91
N ASN A 517 21.13 -11.34 -20.77
CA ASN A 517 20.76 -9.93 -20.67
C ASN A 517 19.26 -9.74 -20.40
N TRP A 518 18.91 -8.57 -19.87
CA TRP A 518 17.54 -8.23 -19.44
C TRP A 518 16.50 -8.21 -20.56
N VAL A 519 16.92 -8.22 -21.83
CA VAL A 519 16.01 -8.29 -22.98
C VAL A 519 15.53 -9.72 -23.18
N THR A 520 16.43 -10.70 -23.10
CA THR A 520 16.10 -12.11 -23.32
C THR A 520 15.71 -12.85 -22.04
N PHE A 521 16.21 -12.41 -20.88
CA PHE A 521 15.95 -13.05 -19.60
C PHE A 521 16.08 -12.08 -18.42
N THR A 522 15.05 -12.01 -17.59
CA THR A 522 14.98 -11.14 -16.41
C THR A 522 15.14 -11.97 -15.12
N PRO A 523 16.26 -11.86 -14.40
CA PRO A 523 16.39 -12.51 -13.10
C PRO A 523 15.64 -11.77 -11.99
N LEU A 524 14.84 -12.48 -11.20
CA LEU A 524 14.06 -12.01 -10.07
C LEU A 524 14.40 -12.87 -8.84
N PHE A 525 15.31 -12.40 -7.99
CA PHE A 525 15.68 -13.12 -6.77
C PHE A 525 16.20 -12.19 -5.69
N GLY A 526 16.02 -12.60 -4.43
CA GLY A 526 16.59 -11.95 -3.26
C GLY A 526 17.58 -12.86 -2.53
N ALA A 527 18.03 -12.41 -1.35
CA ALA A 527 18.91 -13.20 -0.48
C ALA A 527 18.25 -14.48 0.04
N ASP A 528 16.91 -14.50 0.12
CA ASP A 528 16.10 -15.62 0.57
C ASP A 528 14.73 -15.63 -0.14
N ARG A 529 13.86 -16.56 0.27
CA ARG A 529 12.50 -16.72 -0.28
C ARG A 529 11.61 -15.47 -0.13
N PHE A 530 11.83 -14.66 0.91
CA PHE A 530 11.06 -13.45 1.15
C PHE A 530 11.54 -12.33 0.23
N GLY A 531 12.86 -12.18 0.09
CA GLY A 531 13.46 -11.27 -0.89
C GLY A 531 13.09 -11.63 -2.33
N THR A 532 13.04 -12.92 -2.69
CA THR A 532 12.58 -13.34 -4.02
C THR A 532 11.11 -12.97 -4.27
N ALA A 533 10.21 -13.22 -3.30
CA ALA A 533 8.81 -12.81 -3.43
C ALA A 533 8.67 -11.29 -3.60
N VAL A 534 9.47 -10.49 -2.88
CA VAL A 534 9.52 -9.03 -3.04
C VAL A 534 10.04 -8.62 -4.42
N ALA A 535 11.08 -9.27 -4.94
CA ALA A 535 11.60 -8.98 -6.29
C ALA A 535 10.54 -9.25 -7.37
N VAL A 536 9.75 -10.31 -7.20
CA VAL A 536 8.59 -10.60 -8.07
C VAL A 536 7.53 -9.51 -7.93
N ALA A 537 7.16 -9.13 -6.70
CA ALA A 537 6.17 -8.07 -6.45
C ALA A 537 6.59 -6.72 -7.04
N GLN A 538 7.85 -6.31 -6.87
CA GLN A 538 8.41 -5.09 -7.46
C GLN A 538 8.37 -5.09 -8.99
N ARG A 539 8.51 -6.26 -9.62
CA ARG A 539 8.52 -6.36 -11.07
C ARG A 539 7.12 -6.21 -11.68
N PHE A 540 6.11 -6.76 -11.01
CA PHE A 540 4.79 -6.98 -11.59
C PHE A 540 3.66 -6.18 -10.92
N SER A 541 3.91 -5.51 -9.79
CA SER A 541 2.92 -4.69 -9.09
C SER A 541 3.43 -3.26 -8.94
N TYR A 542 2.77 -2.32 -9.62
CA TYR A 542 3.07 -0.90 -9.55
C TYR A 542 2.11 -0.21 -8.58
N LEU A 543 2.65 0.48 -7.57
CA LEU A 543 1.90 1.22 -6.54
C LEU A 543 0.70 0.43 -5.95
N PRO A 544 0.88 -0.83 -5.49
CA PRO A 544 -0.24 -1.60 -4.96
C PRO A 544 -0.79 -0.92 -3.70
N THR A 545 -2.12 -0.77 -3.62
CA THR A 545 -2.80 -0.32 -2.40
C THR A 545 -3.18 -1.49 -1.49
N SER A 546 -3.12 -2.71 -2.02
CA SER A 546 -3.45 -3.96 -1.33
C SER A 546 -2.43 -5.05 -1.62
N VAL A 547 -2.21 -5.95 -0.66
CA VAL A 547 -1.32 -7.11 -0.81
C VAL A 547 -1.96 -8.38 -0.23
N VAL A 548 -1.52 -9.54 -0.72
CA VAL A 548 -1.77 -10.83 -0.07
C VAL A 548 -0.49 -11.31 0.58
N VAL A 549 -0.56 -11.76 1.84
CA VAL A 549 0.60 -12.27 2.57
C VAL A 549 0.32 -13.68 3.07
N ALA A 550 1.25 -14.59 2.80
CA ALA A 550 1.18 -15.96 3.29
C ALA A 550 2.49 -16.38 3.97
N SER A 551 2.46 -17.48 4.71
CA SER A 551 3.67 -18.03 5.32
C SER A 551 4.66 -18.50 4.25
N GLY A 552 5.94 -18.15 4.38
CA GLY A 552 7.01 -18.72 3.56
C GLY A 552 7.57 -20.04 4.12
N ALA A 553 7.11 -20.47 5.31
CA ALA A 553 7.56 -21.70 5.98
C ALA A 553 6.74 -22.94 5.59
N ASN A 554 5.54 -22.74 5.03
CA ASN A 554 4.66 -23.80 4.55
C ASN A 554 3.92 -23.33 3.28
N TRP A 555 3.44 -24.25 2.45
CA TRP A 555 2.99 -23.97 1.08
C TRP A 555 1.47 -23.85 0.81
N PRO A 556 0.56 -24.55 1.53
CA PRO A 556 -0.85 -24.66 1.09
C PRO A 556 -1.60 -23.33 1.03
N ASP A 557 -1.42 -22.49 2.05
CA ASP A 557 -2.08 -21.19 2.17
C ASP A 557 -1.59 -20.21 1.10
N ALA A 558 -0.28 -20.24 0.80
CA ALA A 558 0.32 -19.44 -0.26
C ALA A 558 -0.07 -19.92 -1.67
N LEU A 559 -0.38 -21.21 -1.85
CA LEU A 559 -0.82 -21.76 -3.13
C LEU A 559 -2.23 -21.29 -3.50
N SER A 560 -3.19 -21.44 -2.58
CA SER A 560 -4.57 -20.93 -2.77
C SER A 560 -4.63 -19.40 -2.70
N GLY A 561 -3.93 -18.80 -1.75
CA GLY A 561 -3.78 -17.35 -1.61
C GLY A 561 -3.09 -16.69 -2.81
N GLY A 562 -2.16 -17.39 -3.49
CA GLY A 562 -1.53 -16.93 -4.71
C GLY A 562 -2.49 -16.87 -5.90
N ALA A 563 -3.44 -17.81 -6.00
CA ALA A 563 -4.49 -17.76 -7.01
C ALA A 563 -5.43 -16.57 -6.75
N MET A 564 -5.80 -16.32 -5.49
CA MET A 564 -6.57 -15.14 -5.09
C MET A 564 -5.80 -13.83 -5.37
N ALA A 565 -4.51 -13.77 -5.04
CA ALA A 565 -3.67 -12.60 -5.29
C ALA A 565 -3.61 -12.25 -6.78
N ALA A 566 -3.42 -13.29 -7.61
CA ALA A 566 -3.41 -13.17 -9.06
C ALA A 566 -4.74 -12.60 -9.60
N HIS A 567 -5.87 -13.15 -9.16
CA HIS A 567 -7.21 -12.69 -9.55
C HIS A 567 -7.48 -11.24 -9.17
N ARG A 568 -7.06 -10.84 -7.97
CA ARG A 568 -7.24 -9.47 -7.47
C ARG A 568 -6.22 -8.48 -8.04
N GLY A 569 -5.27 -8.92 -8.86
CA GLY A 569 -4.22 -8.06 -9.42
C GLY A 569 -3.27 -7.49 -8.37
N VAL A 570 -3.08 -8.18 -7.24
CA VAL A 570 -2.24 -7.74 -6.12
C VAL A 570 -1.06 -8.69 -5.92
N PRO A 571 0.09 -8.23 -5.37
CA PRO A 571 1.23 -9.11 -5.16
C PRO A 571 0.97 -10.12 -4.04
N LEU A 572 1.48 -11.34 -4.23
CA LEU A 572 1.69 -12.31 -3.15
C LEU A 572 3.06 -12.07 -2.52
N LEU A 573 3.08 -11.68 -1.26
CA LEU A 573 4.27 -11.61 -0.43
C LEU A 573 4.35 -12.83 0.51
N LEU A 574 5.57 -13.19 0.88
CA LEU A 574 5.83 -14.21 1.88
C LEU A 574 6.36 -13.58 3.17
N THR A 575 6.00 -14.16 4.31
CA THR A 575 6.52 -13.77 5.62
C THR A 575 6.94 -14.98 6.45
N ASP A 576 7.84 -14.80 7.39
CA ASP A 576 8.12 -15.84 8.39
C ASP A 576 6.96 -15.90 9.41
N PRO A 577 6.60 -17.10 9.91
CA PRO A 577 5.48 -17.25 10.85
C PRO A 577 5.57 -16.36 12.09
N LYS A 578 6.77 -16.07 12.58
CA LYS A 578 7.00 -15.43 13.87
C LYS A 578 7.51 -14.01 13.76
N VAL A 579 8.34 -13.72 12.76
CA VAL A 579 9.03 -12.43 12.63
C VAL A 579 8.85 -11.89 11.23
N LEU A 580 8.52 -10.61 11.07
CA LEU A 580 8.45 -9.98 9.75
C LEU A 580 9.85 -9.92 9.13
N PRO A 581 10.10 -10.57 7.97
CA PRO A 581 11.38 -10.47 7.28
C PRO A 581 11.63 -9.04 6.80
N GLY A 582 12.88 -8.56 6.91
CA GLY A 582 13.23 -7.18 6.56
C GLY A 582 12.88 -6.80 5.13
N ALA A 583 13.03 -7.72 4.16
CA ALA A 583 12.65 -7.48 2.77
C ALA A 583 11.14 -7.22 2.62
N THR A 584 10.30 -8.06 3.25
CA THR A 584 8.84 -7.92 3.23
C THR A 584 8.41 -6.64 3.94
N GLY A 585 8.95 -6.36 5.13
CA GLY A 585 8.65 -5.14 5.86
C GLY A 585 9.07 -3.87 5.12
N TYR A 586 10.24 -3.87 4.48
CA TYR A 586 10.69 -2.74 3.66
C TYR A 586 9.77 -2.51 2.46
N TYR A 587 9.33 -3.58 1.78
CA TYR A 587 8.38 -3.45 0.67
C TYR A 587 7.04 -2.85 1.14
N LEU A 588 6.52 -3.31 2.28
CA LEU A 588 5.27 -2.82 2.84
C LEU A 588 5.34 -1.34 3.24
N GLY A 589 6.43 -0.93 3.88
CA GLY A 589 6.63 0.45 4.35
C GLY A 589 7.34 1.38 3.38
N ALA A 590 7.58 0.95 2.14
CA ALA A 590 8.22 1.79 1.14
C ALA A 590 7.29 2.97 0.79
N LYS A 591 7.81 4.20 0.84
CA LYS A 591 7.03 5.43 0.53
C LYS A 591 6.35 5.42 -0.84
N ASN A 592 6.91 4.66 -1.79
CA ASN A 592 6.35 4.50 -3.13
C ASN A 592 5.35 3.34 -3.24
N ASN A 593 4.94 2.72 -2.14
CA ASN A 593 3.90 1.69 -2.11
C ASN A 593 2.77 2.18 -1.19
N PRO A 594 1.65 2.68 -1.74
CA PRO A 594 0.54 3.24 -0.96
C PRO A 594 -0.33 2.12 -0.35
N ILE A 595 0.29 1.11 0.27
CA ILE A 595 -0.40 -0.05 0.80
C ILE A 595 -1.21 0.38 2.01
N THR A 596 -2.51 0.13 1.95
CA THR A 596 -3.44 0.36 3.07
C THR A 596 -4.13 -0.92 3.51
N THR A 597 -4.02 -2.01 2.74
CA THR A 597 -4.69 -3.28 3.05
C THR A 597 -3.76 -4.48 2.86
N ALA A 598 -3.72 -5.37 3.84
CA ALA A 598 -3.05 -6.66 3.74
C ALA A 598 -4.03 -7.81 4.05
N THR A 599 -4.20 -8.75 3.13
CA THR A 599 -4.94 -9.99 3.38
C THR A 599 -3.94 -11.10 3.74
N LEU A 600 -3.93 -11.53 5.00
CA LEU A 600 -3.20 -12.69 5.48
C LEU A 600 -3.95 -13.97 5.15
N VAL A 601 -3.32 -14.89 4.42
CA VAL A 601 -3.88 -16.22 4.16
C VAL A 601 -3.18 -17.22 5.05
N GLY A 602 -3.94 -17.82 5.96
CA GLY A 602 -3.46 -18.78 6.95
C GLY A 602 -3.75 -18.39 8.39
N GLY A 603 -3.92 -19.41 9.23
CA GLY A 603 -4.17 -19.27 10.67
C GLY A 603 -2.97 -18.75 11.46
N THR A 604 -3.13 -18.62 12.77
CA THR A 604 -2.09 -18.11 13.68
C THR A 604 -0.86 -19.02 13.78
N ALA A 605 -0.98 -20.29 13.41
CA ALA A 605 0.15 -21.21 13.28
C ALA A 605 1.01 -20.91 12.03
N ALA A 606 0.39 -20.40 10.97
CA ALA A 606 1.08 -20.04 9.72
C ALA A 606 1.68 -18.62 9.80
N ILE A 607 0.95 -17.68 10.39
CA ILE A 607 1.37 -16.29 10.65
C ILE A 607 0.86 -15.89 12.03
N THR A 608 1.75 -15.79 13.01
CA THR A 608 1.40 -15.43 14.39
C THR A 608 0.77 -14.05 14.49
N VAL A 609 0.08 -13.77 15.60
CA VAL A 609 -0.48 -12.44 15.89
C VAL A 609 0.64 -11.39 15.94
N GLY A 610 1.82 -11.73 16.46
CA GLY A 610 2.97 -10.82 16.48
C GLY A 610 3.49 -10.48 15.08
N SER A 611 3.65 -11.48 14.21
CA SER A 611 4.05 -11.25 12.80
C SER A 611 2.99 -10.45 12.04
N ALA A 612 1.70 -10.72 12.26
CA ALA A 612 0.60 -9.91 11.73
C ALA A 612 0.62 -8.45 12.25
N GLY A 613 0.96 -8.27 13.52
CA GLY A 613 1.16 -6.95 14.14
C GLY A 613 2.25 -6.15 13.43
N ALA A 614 3.43 -6.76 13.30
CA ALA A 614 4.56 -6.16 12.62
C ALA A 614 4.26 -5.85 11.13
N LEU A 615 3.45 -6.68 10.46
CA LEU A 615 3.00 -6.44 9.09
C LEU A 615 2.14 -5.17 9.00
N GLY A 616 1.13 -5.01 9.87
CA GLY A 616 0.30 -3.82 9.91
C GLY A 616 1.11 -2.56 10.24
N ASP A 617 2.03 -2.66 11.20
CA ASP A 617 2.94 -1.58 11.60
C ASP A 617 3.94 -1.19 10.49
N ALA A 618 4.13 -2.03 9.47
CA ALA A 618 5.05 -1.74 8.37
C ALA A 618 4.47 -0.75 7.35
N PHE A 619 3.16 -0.81 7.07
CA PHE A 619 2.49 0.07 6.09
C PHE A 619 1.51 1.05 6.75
N SER A 620 1.32 0.98 8.07
CA SER A 620 0.56 1.94 8.86
C SER A 620 1.24 2.19 10.20
N TYR A 621 0.93 3.30 10.85
CA TYR A 621 1.42 3.55 12.20
C TYR A 621 0.90 2.50 13.20
N PRO A 622 1.70 2.13 14.22
CA PRO A 622 1.22 1.27 15.28
C PRO A 622 -0.08 1.77 15.91
N GLY A 623 -1.10 0.92 15.93
CA GLY A 623 -2.43 1.26 16.43
C GLY A 623 -3.27 2.12 15.47
N GLN A 624 -2.85 2.32 14.22
CA GLN A 624 -3.62 2.98 13.15
C GLN A 624 -4.03 1.99 12.05
N TRP A 625 -4.27 0.73 12.44
CA TRP A 625 -4.80 -0.32 11.58
C TRP A 625 -5.65 -1.32 12.37
N ASP A 626 -6.55 -2.03 11.69
CA ASP A 626 -7.42 -3.05 12.29
C ASP A 626 -7.04 -4.47 11.87
N LEU A 627 -7.03 -5.41 12.82
CA LEU A 627 -6.91 -6.85 12.53
C LEU A 627 -8.29 -7.50 12.57
N THR A 628 -8.82 -7.90 11.42
CA THR A 628 -10.05 -8.71 11.33
C THR A 628 -9.70 -10.16 11.02
N THR A 629 -10.49 -11.11 11.51
CA THR A 629 -10.36 -12.53 11.12
C THR A 629 -11.69 -13.02 10.58
N VAL A 630 -11.69 -13.41 9.31
CA VAL A 630 -12.80 -14.09 8.64
C VAL A 630 -12.67 -15.58 8.95
N ARG A 631 -13.75 -16.18 9.44
CA ARG A 631 -13.84 -17.60 9.81
C ARG A 631 -14.91 -18.31 9.02
#